data_AF-A0A2R7Y3J4-F1
#
_entry.id   AF-A0A2R7Y3J4-F1
#
_cell.length_a   1.000
_cell.length_b   1.000
_cell.length_c   1.000
_cell.angle_alpha   90.00
_cell.angle_beta   90.00
_cell.angle_gamma   90.00
#
_symmetry.space_group_name_H-M   'P 1'
#
loop_
_entity.id
_entity.type
_entity.pdbx_description
1 polymer ?
#
loop_
_entity_poly.entity_id
_entity_poly.type
_entity_poly.pdbx_seq_one_letter_code
_entity_poly.pdbx_strand_id
1 'polypeptide(L)'
;MSQEFKTTVSVIKADIGSLAGHHIVHPDTLAIATKVLAEAKSRGLIIDFYVTNVGDDLQLIMTHKEGVDSPKIHELAWNAFKEAAKVAQELGLYAAGQDLLTEAFSGNVRGLGPGVAEMEFVERPSEPIVVFMADKTEPGAFNLPMFKIFADPFNTAG
;
A
#
# COMPACT_ATOMS: atom_id res chain seq x y z
N MET A 1 -26.46 -13.61 -18.76
CA MET A 1 -25.69 -12.42 -18.40
C MET A 1 -24.47 -12.91 -17.65
N SER A 2 -23.31 -12.96 -18.31
CA SER A 2 -22.04 -13.27 -17.63
C SER A 2 -21.78 -12.18 -16.59
N GLN A 3 -21.63 -12.56 -15.32
CA GLN A 3 -21.11 -11.63 -14.32
C GLN A 3 -19.70 -11.22 -14.77
N GLU A 4 -19.51 -9.94 -15.06
CA GLU A 4 -18.17 -9.40 -15.28
C GLU A 4 -17.43 -9.43 -13.94
N PHE A 5 -16.35 -10.22 -13.88
CA PHE A 5 -15.51 -10.29 -12.71
C PHE A 5 -14.70 -9.00 -12.61
N LYS A 6 -14.93 -8.24 -11.54
CA LYS A 6 -14.13 -7.06 -11.22
C LYS A 6 -12.92 -7.44 -10.37
N THR A 7 -11.83 -6.71 -10.58
CA THR A 7 -10.62 -6.77 -9.78
C THR A 7 -10.38 -5.39 -9.17
N THR A 8 -9.98 -5.38 -7.91
CA THR A 8 -9.51 -4.20 -7.20
C THR A 8 -8.01 -4.30 -7.02
N VAL A 9 -7.29 -3.24 -7.36
CA VAL A 9 -5.89 -3.04 -7.01
C VAL A 9 -5.84 -2.01 -5.89
N SER A 10 -5.24 -2.38 -4.76
CA SER A 10 -5.09 -1.51 -3.60
C SER A 10 -3.62 -1.37 -3.23
N VAL A 11 -3.16 -0.13 -3.14
CA VAL A 11 -1.83 0.23 -2.66
C VAL A 11 -2.00 0.96 -1.35
N ILE A 12 -1.62 0.32 -0.25
CA ILE A 12 -1.71 0.87 1.09
C ILE A 12 -0.30 0.95 1.67
N LYS A 13 0.07 2.10 2.22
CA LYS A 13 1.44 2.37 2.70
C LYS A 13 1.46 3.01 4.08
N ALA A 14 2.54 2.80 4.82
CA ALA A 14 2.81 3.48 6.10
C ALA A 14 4.31 3.45 6.44
N ASP A 15 4.79 4.49 7.12
CA ASP A 15 6.05 4.48 7.86
C ASP A 15 5.82 3.81 9.23
N ILE A 16 6.48 2.66 9.42
CA ILE A 16 6.40 1.85 10.65
C ILE A 16 7.72 1.83 11.42
N GLY A 17 8.68 2.67 11.03
CA GLY A 17 10.03 2.75 11.59
C GLY A 17 11.12 2.30 10.63
N SER A 18 12.30 2.90 10.78
CA SER A 18 13.38 2.83 9.80
C SER A 18 14.78 2.74 10.40
N LEU A 19 15.72 2.21 9.61
CA LEU A 19 17.12 2.03 10.00
C LEU A 19 17.90 3.34 9.84
N ALA A 20 18.58 3.75 10.92
CA ALA A 20 19.48 4.91 10.96
C ALA A 20 18.80 6.28 10.69
N GLY A 21 17.58 6.46 11.22
CA GLY A 21 16.74 7.62 10.94
C GLY A 21 15.79 7.36 9.77
N HIS A 22 15.18 8.42 9.26
CA HIS A 22 14.27 8.42 8.09
C HIS A 22 14.95 8.09 6.76
N HIS A 23 15.57 6.92 6.69
CA HIS A 23 16.44 6.51 5.58
C HIS A 23 15.88 5.32 4.83
N ILE A 24 15.69 4.18 5.50
CA ILE A 24 15.24 2.96 4.82
C ILE A 24 14.46 2.01 5.75
N VAL A 25 13.44 1.35 5.20
CA VAL A 25 12.75 0.22 5.85
C VAL A 25 13.72 -0.94 6.07
N HIS A 26 13.65 -1.59 7.23
CA HIS A 26 14.47 -2.76 7.54
C HIS A 26 13.92 -4.04 6.86
N PRO A 27 14.75 -4.94 6.31
CA PRO A 27 14.27 -6.16 5.64
C PRO A 27 13.34 -7.04 6.49
N ASP A 28 13.57 -7.13 7.81
CA ASP A 28 12.74 -7.94 8.70
C ASP A 28 11.30 -7.43 8.82
N THR A 29 11.08 -6.11 8.72
CA THR A 29 9.73 -5.53 8.74
C THR A 29 9.00 -5.79 7.40
N LEU A 30 9.73 -5.84 6.27
CA LEU A 30 9.18 -6.32 4.99
C LEU A 30 8.82 -7.81 5.05
N ALA A 31 9.66 -8.62 5.71
CA ALA A 31 9.46 -10.06 5.82
C ALA A 31 8.19 -10.40 6.62
N ILE A 32 7.95 -9.70 7.75
CA ILE A 32 6.75 -9.94 8.54
C ILE A 32 5.48 -9.45 7.84
N ALA A 33 5.52 -8.31 7.16
CA ALA A 33 4.39 -7.84 6.34
C ALA A 33 4.08 -8.84 5.20
N THR A 34 5.12 -9.36 4.54
CA THR A 34 5.01 -10.42 3.51
C THR A 34 4.35 -11.67 4.06
N LYS A 35 4.71 -12.09 5.28
CA LYS A 35 4.08 -13.24 5.94
C LYS A 35 2.58 -13.02 6.17
N VAL A 36 2.19 -11.86 6.70
CA VAL A 36 0.77 -11.53 6.94
C VAL A 36 -0.05 -11.56 5.64
N LEU A 37 0.48 -10.99 4.56
CA LEU A 37 -0.19 -11.02 3.25
C LEU A 37 -0.21 -12.42 2.62
N ALA A 38 0.85 -13.22 2.81
CA ALA A 38 0.88 -14.61 2.36
C ALA A 38 -0.22 -15.46 3.04
N GLU A 39 -0.46 -15.25 4.33
CA GLU A 39 -1.55 -15.89 5.07
C GLU A 39 -2.94 -15.38 4.64
N ALA A 40 -3.06 -14.12 4.21
CA ALA A 40 -4.31 -13.62 3.63
C ALA A 40 -4.57 -14.20 2.24
N LYS A 41 -3.52 -14.35 1.41
CA LYS A 41 -3.58 -15.01 0.10
C LYS A 41 -3.97 -16.47 0.23
N SER A 42 -3.37 -17.21 1.17
CA SER A 42 -3.69 -18.64 1.38
C SER A 42 -5.13 -18.87 1.86
N ARG A 43 -5.70 -17.92 2.62
CA ARG A 43 -7.12 -17.91 3.03
C ARG A 43 -8.08 -17.41 1.95
N GLY A 44 -7.57 -16.92 0.82
CA GLY A 44 -8.36 -16.41 -0.30
C GLY A 44 -8.99 -15.03 -0.06
N LEU A 45 -8.51 -14.25 0.92
CA LEU A 45 -8.97 -12.87 1.14
C LEU A 45 -8.45 -11.92 0.05
N ILE A 46 -7.21 -12.14 -0.39
CA ILE A 46 -6.59 -11.45 -1.53
C ILE A 46 -6.18 -12.47 -2.59
N ILE A 47 -6.13 -12.04 -3.85
CA ILE A 47 -5.70 -12.87 -5.00
C ILE A 47 -4.18 -12.95 -5.03
N ASP A 48 -3.51 -11.80 -4.98
CA ASP A 48 -2.06 -11.71 -5.00
C ASP A 48 -1.56 -10.42 -4.33
N PHE A 49 -0.26 -10.35 -4.07
CA PHE A 49 0.37 -9.17 -3.47
C PHE A 49 1.85 -9.00 -3.84
N TYR A 50 2.36 -7.80 -3.59
CA TYR A 50 3.78 -7.46 -3.62
C TYR A 50 4.10 -6.49 -2.47
N VAL A 51 5.20 -6.76 -1.75
CA VAL A 51 5.66 -5.92 -0.63
C VAL A 51 7.01 -5.31 -0.99
N THR A 52 7.13 -4.00 -0.81
CA THR A 52 8.36 -3.24 -1.10
C THR A 52 8.43 -1.98 -0.24
N ASN A 53 9.44 -1.16 -0.44
CA ASN A 53 9.52 0.18 0.15
C ASN A 53 10.01 1.22 -0.87
N VAL A 54 9.82 2.49 -0.51
CA VAL A 54 10.59 3.63 -1.03
C VAL A 54 11.01 4.45 0.18
N GLY A 55 12.32 4.63 0.40
CA GLY A 55 12.80 5.20 1.65
C GLY A 55 12.32 4.42 2.88
N ASP A 56 11.78 5.12 3.88
CA ASP A 56 11.22 4.59 5.14
C ASP A 56 9.74 4.16 5.04
N ASP A 57 9.13 4.27 3.87
CA ASP A 57 7.73 3.91 3.67
C ASP A 57 7.55 2.46 3.20
N LEU A 58 6.89 1.64 4.02
CA LEU A 58 6.51 0.27 3.68
C LEU A 58 5.26 0.26 2.80
N GLN A 59 5.29 -0.50 1.70
CA GLN A 59 4.29 -0.52 0.65
C GLN A 59 3.65 -1.90 0.54
N LEU A 60 2.31 -1.96 0.62
CA LEU A 60 1.51 -3.17 0.42
C LEU A 60 0.69 -3.00 -0.86
N ILE A 61 1.09 -3.68 -1.93
CA ILE A 61 0.33 -3.73 -3.19
C ILE A 61 -0.46 -5.02 -3.19
N MET A 62 -1.79 -4.94 -3.26
CA MET A 62 -2.69 -6.09 -3.16
C MET A 62 -3.68 -6.09 -4.31
N THR A 63 -4.06 -7.29 -4.76
CA THR A 63 -5.16 -7.50 -5.71
C THR A 63 -6.24 -8.35 -5.06
N HIS A 64 -7.52 -8.00 -5.20
CA HIS A 64 -8.64 -8.69 -4.56
C HIS A 64 -9.97 -8.40 -5.27
N LYS A 65 -11.08 -8.95 -4.74
CA LYS A 65 -12.46 -8.78 -5.27
C LYS A 65 -13.40 -8.10 -4.27
N GLU A 66 -12.85 -7.48 -3.24
CA GLU A 66 -13.63 -6.89 -2.14
C GLU A 66 -14.09 -5.43 -2.41
N GLY A 67 -13.71 -4.84 -3.55
CA GLY A 67 -14.02 -3.44 -3.87
C GLY A 67 -13.11 -2.43 -3.17
N VAL A 68 -13.21 -1.16 -3.58
CA VAL A 68 -12.52 -0.03 -2.93
C VAL A 68 -13.08 0.22 -1.53
N ASP A 69 -12.25 0.77 -0.63
CA ASP A 69 -12.63 1.08 0.75
C ASP A 69 -13.13 -0.14 1.55
N SER A 70 -12.71 -1.35 1.18
CA SER A 70 -13.11 -2.58 1.86
C SER A 70 -12.54 -2.66 3.28
N PRO A 71 -13.38 -2.71 4.34
CA PRO A 71 -12.87 -2.77 5.70
C PRO A 71 -11.95 -3.97 5.97
N LYS A 72 -12.20 -5.12 5.32
CA LYS A 72 -11.36 -6.31 5.48
C LYS A 72 -9.94 -6.13 4.93
N ILE A 73 -9.81 -5.42 3.81
CA ILE A 73 -8.52 -5.17 3.15
C ILE A 73 -7.73 -4.11 3.93
N HIS A 74 -8.42 -3.06 4.38
CA HIS A 74 -7.81 -2.05 5.23
C HIS A 74 -7.41 -2.60 6.59
N GLU A 75 -8.20 -3.50 7.20
CA GLU A 75 -7.85 -4.20 8.43
C GLU A 75 -6.65 -5.14 8.23
N LEU A 76 -6.59 -5.85 7.10
CA LEU A 76 -5.44 -6.67 6.74
C LEU A 76 -4.16 -5.84 6.66
N ALA A 77 -4.20 -4.71 5.95
CA ALA A 77 -3.06 -3.79 5.84
C ALA A 77 -2.66 -3.24 7.22
N TRP A 78 -3.63 -2.80 8.01
CA TRP A 78 -3.41 -2.30 9.37
C TRP A 78 -2.71 -3.34 10.26
N ASN A 79 -3.16 -4.60 10.23
CA ASN A 79 -2.54 -5.69 10.98
C ASN A 79 -1.12 -5.98 10.49
N ALA A 80 -0.88 -5.97 9.19
CA ALA A 80 0.47 -6.10 8.63
C ALA A 80 1.41 -5.00 9.14
N PHE A 81 0.95 -3.74 9.18
CA PHE A 81 1.71 -2.63 9.74
C PHE A 81 1.94 -2.75 11.24
N LYS A 82 0.93 -3.18 12.04
CA LYS A 82 1.13 -3.41 13.48
C LYS A 82 2.17 -4.49 13.76
N GLU A 83 2.16 -5.60 13.03
CA GLU A 83 3.18 -6.66 13.19
C GLU A 83 4.56 -6.17 12.74
N ALA A 84 4.65 -5.40 11.65
CA ALA A 84 5.89 -4.77 11.22
C ALA A 84 6.44 -3.76 12.24
N ALA A 85 5.58 -2.95 12.86
CA ALA A 85 5.95 -2.00 13.90
C ALA A 85 6.46 -2.68 15.17
N LYS A 86 5.92 -3.85 15.55
CA LYS A 86 6.46 -4.65 16.66
C LYS A 86 7.90 -5.07 16.40
N VAL A 87 8.19 -5.59 15.20
CA VAL A 87 9.56 -5.95 14.80
C VAL A 87 10.47 -4.72 14.79
N ALA A 88 9.97 -3.58 14.28
CA ALA A 88 10.71 -2.33 14.31
C ALA A 88 11.08 -1.90 15.74
N GLN A 89 10.16 -2.06 16.69
CA GLN A 89 10.38 -1.76 18.10
C GLN A 89 11.39 -2.72 18.75
N GLU A 90 11.29 -4.03 18.47
CA GLU A 90 12.23 -5.05 18.97
C GLU A 90 13.67 -4.80 18.48
N LEU A 91 13.81 -4.35 17.24
CA LEU A 91 15.11 -4.01 16.64
C LEU A 91 15.62 -2.62 17.04
N GLY A 92 14.83 -1.82 17.77
CA GLY A 92 15.20 -0.46 18.17
C GLY A 92 15.31 0.52 16.99
N LEU A 93 14.50 0.32 15.94
CA LEU A 93 14.49 1.20 14.78
C LEU A 93 14.02 2.61 15.14
N TYR A 94 14.47 3.59 14.35
CA TYR A 94 14.05 4.97 14.53
C TYR A 94 12.57 5.11 14.19
N ALA A 95 11.83 5.87 15.01
CA ALA A 95 10.41 6.15 14.84
C ALA A 95 9.50 4.91 14.64
N ALA A 96 9.75 3.84 15.40
CA ALA A 96 8.93 2.64 15.36
C ALA A 96 7.42 2.96 15.56
N GLY A 97 6.60 2.60 14.57
CA GLY A 97 5.15 2.83 14.56
C GLY A 97 4.70 4.27 14.24
N GLN A 98 5.53 5.09 13.60
CA GLN A 98 5.28 6.50 13.35
C GLN A 98 3.89 6.84 12.78
N ASP A 99 3.46 6.15 11.72
CA ASP A 99 2.19 6.43 11.05
C ASP A 99 1.00 5.69 11.70
N LEU A 100 1.20 4.97 12.80
CA LEU A 100 0.11 4.30 13.53
C LEU A 100 -0.46 5.27 14.58
N LEU A 101 -1.14 6.31 14.11
CA LEU A 101 -1.61 7.45 14.94
C LEU A 101 -2.71 7.09 15.95
N THR A 102 -3.23 5.86 15.88
CA THR A 102 -4.29 5.37 16.76
C THR A 102 -4.03 3.92 17.16
N GLU A 103 -4.49 3.53 18.35
CA GLU A 103 -4.33 2.16 18.85
C GLU A 103 -5.29 1.16 18.18
N ALA A 104 -6.47 1.64 17.77
CA ALA A 104 -7.59 0.82 17.29
C ALA A 104 -8.00 1.20 15.86
N PHE A 105 -8.18 0.17 15.03
CA PHE A 105 -8.70 0.31 13.67
C PHE A 105 -10.17 0.75 13.67
N SER A 106 -10.53 1.74 12.84
CA SER A 106 -11.88 2.32 12.78
C SER A 106 -12.58 2.10 11.43
N GLY A 107 -12.42 0.91 10.84
CA GLY A 107 -13.14 0.49 9.63
C GLY A 107 -12.44 0.79 8.31
N ASN A 108 -11.64 1.86 8.22
CA ASN A 108 -10.66 2.06 7.15
C ASN A 108 -9.43 2.79 7.70
N VAL A 109 -8.32 2.76 6.94
CA VAL A 109 -7.06 3.41 7.35
C VAL A 109 -6.97 4.90 7.02
N ARG A 110 -7.94 5.47 6.27
CA ARG A 110 -7.90 6.89 5.91
C ARG A 110 -8.04 7.74 7.17
N GLY A 111 -7.08 8.63 7.39
CA GLY A 111 -7.03 9.47 8.59
C GLY A 111 -6.47 8.77 9.83
N LEU A 112 -6.06 7.50 9.73
CA LEU A 112 -5.32 6.79 10.79
C LEU A 112 -3.80 6.88 10.63
N GLY A 113 -3.34 7.55 9.56
CA GLY A 113 -1.94 7.71 9.18
C GLY A 113 -1.59 7.06 7.83
N PRO A 114 -1.92 5.78 7.57
CA PRO A 114 -1.56 5.13 6.32
C PRO A 114 -2.15 5.81 5.07
N GLY A 115 -1.35 5.88 4.02
CA GLY A 115 -1.76 6.36 2.70
C GLY A 115 -2.45 5.25 1.88
N VAL A 116 -3.41 5.62 1.05
CA VAL A 116 -4.22 4.68 0.26
C VAL A 116 -4.43 5.20 -1.16
N ALA A 117 -4.20 4.34 -2.16
CA ALA A 117 -4.62 4.53 -3.54
C ALA A 117 -5.22 3.23 -4.08
N GLU A 118 -6.47 3.26 -4.53
CA GLU A 118 -7.21 2.07 -4.94
C GLU A 118 -8.07 2.33 -6.17
N MET A 119 -8.26 1.29 -6.98
CA MET A 119 -9.19 1.32 -8.11
C MET A 119 -9.82 -0.05 -8.34
N GLU A 120 -11.12 -0.07 -8.61
CA GLU A 120 -11.88 -1.26 -9.02
C GLU A 120 -12.25 -1.15 -10.50
N PHE A 121 -12.00 -2.20 -11.27
CA PHE A 121 -12.27 -2.23 -12.71
C PHE A 121 -12.53 -3.66 -13.20
N VAL A 122 -13.06 -3.78 -14.42
CA VAL A 122 -13.13 -5.05 -15.15
C VAL A 122 -11.82 -5.19 -15.92
N GLU A 123 -11.08 -6.28 -15.69
CA GLU A 123 -9.79 -6.51 -16.37
C GLU A 123 -9.98 -6.56 -17.89
N ARG A 124 -9.13 -5.81 -18.62
CA ARG A 124 -9.02 -5.91 -20.08
C ARG A 124 -8.37 -7.24 -20.49
N PRO A 125 -8.41 -7.63 -21.79
CA PRO A 125 -7.68 -8.80 -22.28
C PRO A 125 -6.18 -8.78 -21.93
N SER A 126 -5.61 -7.59 -21.78
CA SER A 126 -4.31 -7.35 -21.17
C SER A 126 -4.41 -6.09 -20.31
N GLU A 127 -4.03 -6.21 -19.03
CA GLU A 127 -4.17 -5.15 -18.04
C GLU A 127 -2.80 -4.69 -17.50
N PRO A 128 -2.03 -3.90 -18.28
CA PRO A 128 -0.80 -3.31 -17.78
C PRO A 128 -1.11 -2.17 -16.79
N ILE A 129 -0.49 -2.22 -15.62
CA ILE A 129 -0.58 -1.19 -14.58
C ILE A 129 0.81 -0.71 -14.16
N VAL A 130 0.90 0.55 -13.72
CA VAL A 130 2.11 1.13 -13.12
C VAL A 130 1.75 1.74 -11.77
N VAL A 131 2.49 1.36 -10.73
CA VAL A 131 2.33 1.90 -9.38
C VAL A 131 3.50 2.83 -9.09
N PHE A 132 3.20 4.09 -8.78
CA PHE A 132 4.19 5.07 -8.33
C PHE A 132 4.11 5.21 -6.81
N MET A 133 5.28 5.20 -6.16
CA MET A 133 5.45 5.39 -4.73
C MET A 133 6.57 6.40 -4.54
N ALA A 134 6.40 7.36 -3.62
CA ALA A 134 7.39 8.39 -3.34
C ALA A 134 7.54 8.60 -1.83
N ASP A 135 8.74 8.98 -1.41
CA ASP A 135 9.11 9.35 -0.05
C ASP A 135 9.63 10.81 -0.04
N LYS A 136 9.54 11.48 1.11
CA LYS A 136 9.98 12.86 1.36
C LYS A 136 9.31 13.91 0.46
N THR A 137 8.07 13.66 0.09
CA THR A 137 7.23 14.59 -0.66
C THR A 137 5.76 14.44 -0.26
N GLU A 138 4.89 15.25 -0.83
CA GLU A 138 3.44 15.25 -0.56
C GLU A 138 2.65 14.77 -1.79
N PRO A 139 1.35 14.40 -1.65
CA PRO A 139 0.54 13.92 -2.78
C PRO A 139 0.53 14.87 -3.99
N GLY A 140 0.64 16.19 -3.76
CA GLY A 140 0.71 17.20 -4.81
C GLY A 140 1.92 17.09 -5.74
N ALA A 141 2.98 16.35 -5.36
CA ALA A 141 4.13 16.07 -6.22
C ALA A 141 3.75 15.35 -7.51
N PHE A 142 2.63 14.61 -7.50
CA PHE A 142 2.12 13.93 -8.69
C PHE A 142 1.24 14.82 -9.59
N ASN A 143 0.88 16.05 -9.19
CA ASN A 143 0.03 16.92 -10.00
C ASN A 143 0.64 17.20 -11.38
N LEU A 144 1.92 17.59 -11.44
CA LEU A 144 2.61 17.87 -12.71
C LEU A 144 2.82 16.60 -13.56
N PRO A 145 3.34 15.47 -13.02
CA PRO A 145 3.40 14.22 -13.76
C PRO A 145 2.05 13.76 -14.31
N MET A 146 0.98 13.79 -13.52
CA MET A 146 -0.35 13.39 -13.96
C MET A 146 -0.90 14.32 -15.04
N PHE A 147 -0.74 15.65 -14.89
CA PHE A 147 -1.10 16.60 -15.94
C PHE A 147 -0.37 16.30 -17.24
N LYS A 148 0.95 16.04 -17.17
CA LYS A 148 1.73 15.72 -18.37
C LYS A 148 1.27 14.42 -19.04
N ILE A 149 1.05 13.37 -18.25
CA ILE A 149 0.61 12.06 -18.78
C ILE A 149 -0.74 12.16 -19.47
N PHE A 150 -1.70 12.91 -18.91
CA PHE A 150 -3.09 12.87 -19.38
C PHE A 150 -3.56 14.10 -20.18
N ALA A 151 -2.81 15.20 -20.21
CA ALA A 151 -3.27 16.45 -20.81
C ALA A 151 -2.21 17.27 -21.57
N ASP A 152 -0.91 16.97 -21.44
CA ASP A 152 0.14 17.69 -22.17
C ASP A 152 0.44 17.00 -23.52
N PRO A 153 0.08 17.61 -24.67
CA PRO A 153 0.34 17.03 -25.99
C PRO A 153 1.85 16.95 -26.33
N PHE A 154 2.72 17.65 -25.59
CA PHE A 154 4.17 17.52 -25.73
C PHE A 154 4.73 16.31 -24.96
N ASN A 155 3.92 15.67 -24.11
CA ASN A 155 4.32 14.50 -23.33
C ASN A 155 3.67 13.22 -23.85
N THR A 156 2.35 13.21 -24.06
CA THR A 156 1.60 12.03 -24.51
C THR A 156 1.03 12.30 -25.90
N ALA A 157 1.65 11.71 -26.92
CA ALA A 157 1.33 11.96 -28.32
C ALA A 157 0.07 11.22 -28.84
N GLY A 158 -0.45 10.26 -28.06
CA GLY A 158 -1.56 9.37 -28.43
C GLY A 158 -2.94 9.99 -28.29
#